data_AF-A0A9X0PS05-F1
#
_entry.id   AF-A0A9X0PS05-F1
#
_cell.length_a   1.000
_cell.length_b   1.000
_cell.length_c   1.000
_cell.angle_alpha   90.00
_cell.angle_beta   90.00
_cell.angle_gamma   90.00
#
_symmetry.space_group_name_H-M   'P 1'
#
loop_
_entity.id
_entity.type
_entity.pdbx_description
1 polymer ?
#
loop_
_entity_poly.entity_id
_entity_poly.type
_entity_poly.pdbx_seq_one_letter_code
_entity_poly.pdbx_strand_id
1 'polypeptide(L)' 'MATPRRPSNPKDAAEALFKPAKKDTATAIERPAIPNTRDLVSLKIDSDVLAHFQADGPGWQERINDTLRAAMNVSN' A
#
# COMPACT_ATOMS: atom_id res chain seq x y z
N MET A 1 62.08 9.57 0.63
CA MET A 1 61.81 10.37 1.85
C MET A 1 60.34 10.80 1.77
N ALA A 2 59.50 10.39 2.74
CA ALA A 2 58.17 10.92 3.14
C ALA A 2 57.04 11.06 2.07
N THR A 3 55.78 10.60 2.19
CA THR A 3 54.92 9.95 3.21
C THR A 3 53.65 9.43 2.48
N PRO A 4 53.00 8.31 2.85
CA PRO A 4 51.75 7.85 2.22
C PRO A 4 50.58 8.77 2.59
N ARG A 5 49.81 9.23 1.58
CA ARG A 5 48.67 10.13 1.75
C ARG A 5 47.55 9.43 2.55
N ARG A 6 47.41 9.81 3.82
CA ARG A 6 46.24 9.55 4.67
C ARG A 6 44.99 10.05 3.93
N PRO A 7 43.96 9.23 3.66
CA PRO A 7 42.69 9.76 3.18
C PRO A 7 42.07 10.61 4.29
N SER A 8 42.17 11.93 4.12
CA SER A 8 41.57 12.92 4.99
C SER A 8 40.06 12.99 4.71
N ASN A 9 39.29 12.10 5.34
CA ASN A 9 38.03 12.42 6.04
C ASN A 9 37.12 11.19 6.09
N PRO A 10 36.90 10.59 7.29
CA PRO A 10 35.95 9.49 7.46
C PRO A 10 34.49 9.91 7.26
N LYS A 11 34.21 11.22 7.22
CA LYS A 11 32.88 11.78 6.99
C LYS A 11 32.41 11.67 5.53
N ASP A 12 33.34 11.85 4.58
CA ASP A 12 33.01 11.82 3.15
C ASP A 12 32.62 10.40 2.69
N ALA A 13 33.31 9.38 3.22
CA ALA A 13 32.94 7.98 3.02
C ALA A 13 31.56 7.62 3.59
N ALA A 14 31.14 8.26 4.69
CA ALA A 14 29.83 8.02 5.29
C ALA A 14 28.70 8.69 4.48
N GLU A 15 28.90 9.90 3.97
CA GLU A 15 27.89 10.58 3.13
C GLU A 15 27.61 9.87 1.81
N ALA A 16 28.58 9.12 1.26
CA ALA A 16 28.35 8.28 0.08
C ALA A 16 27.41 7.09 0.34
N LEU A 17 27.42 6.54 1.57
CA LEU A 17 26.60 5.38 1.97
C LEU A 17 25.15 5.77 2.32
N PHE A 18 24.90 7.02 2.71
CA PHE A 18 23.60 7.52 3.14
C PHE A 18 22.89 8.41 2.11
N LYS A 19 23.32 8.38 0.84
CA LYS A 19 22.51 8.96 -0.25
C LYS A 19 21.19 8.19 -0.34
N PRO A 20 20.02 8.80 -0.12
CA PRO A 20 18.76 8.13 -0.35
C PRO A 20 18.61 7.91 -1.85
N ALA A 21 18.81 6.66 -2.30
CA ALA A 21 18.39 6.26 -3.63
C ALA A 21 16.91 6.63 -3.77
N LYS A 22 16.55 7.40 -4.81
CA LYS A 22 15.17 7.58 -5.23
C LYS A 22 14.56 6.18 -5.28
N LYS A 23 13.55 5.92 -4.47
CA LYS A 23 12.72 4.74 -4.64
C LYS A 23 12.08 4.90 -6.00
N ASP A 24 12.62 4.21 -6.99
CA ASP A 24 11.91 3.93 -8.23
C ASP A 24 10.54 3.43 -7.80
N THR A 25 9.52 4.24 -8.07
CA THR A 25 8.12 3.84 -7.95
C THR A 25 7.99 2.55 -8.72
N ALA A 26 7.94 1.44 -7.98
CA ALA A 26 7.76 0.12 -8.54
C ALA A 26 6.58 0.21 -9.49
N THR A 27 6.87 0.02 -10.78
CA THR A 27 5.88 -0.14 -11.85
C THR A 27 4.75 -0.97 -11.28
N ALA A 28 3.54 -0.43 -11.33
CA ALA A 28 2.34 -1.15 -10.98
C ALA A 28 2.42 -2.49 -11.70
N ILE A 29 2.60 -3.56 -10.92
CA ILE A 29 2.64 -4.91 -11.45
C ILE A 29 1.23 -5.10 -11.98
N GLU A 30 1.04 -4.92 -13.29
CA GLU A 30 -0.20 -5.25 -13.99
C GLU A 30 -0.35 -6.76 -13.89
N ARG A 31 -0.90 -7.18 -12.75
CA ARG A 31 -1.18 -8.56 -12.46
C ARG A 31 -2.30 -8.93 -13.44
N PRO A 32 -2.16 -10.02 -14.21
CA PRO A 32 -3.15 -10.43 -15.19
C PRO A 32 -4.53 -10.42 -14.52
N ALA A 33 -5.49 -9.75 -15.14
CA ALA A 33 -6.84 -9.55 -14.62
C ALA A 33 -7.47 -10.91 -14.33
N ILE A 34 -7.36 -11.34 -13.07
CA ILE A 34 -8.04 -12.54 -12.61
C ILE A 34 -9.52 -12.18 -12.70
N PRO A 35 -10.35 -12.95 -13.43
CA PRO A 35 -11.79 -12.72 -13.42
C PRO A 35 -12.23 -12.79 -11.95
N ASN A 36 -12.94 -11.78 -11.47
CA ASN A 36 -13.35 -11.58 -10.07
C ASN A 36 -12.27 -10.99 -9.11
N THR A 37 -11.38 -10.13 -9.59
CA THR A 37 -10.48 -9.35 -8.71
C THR A 37 -11.28 -8.30 -7.91
N ARG A 38 -10.94 -8.13 -6.62
CA ARG A 38 -11.46 -7.04 -5.78
C ARG A 38 -10.59 -5.80 -6.00
N ASP A 39 -11.18 -4.73 -6.50
CA ASP A 39 -10.49 -3.45 -6.67
C ASP A 39 -10.51 -2.62 -5.38
N LEU A 40 -9.35 -2.08 -5.00
CA LEU A 40 -9.24 -1.14 -3.90
C LEU A 40 -9.75 0.22 -4.39
N VAL A 41 -10.93 0.62 -3.92
CA VAL A 41 -11.55 1.89 -4.29
C VAL A 41 -11.71 2.80 -3.08
N SER A 42 -11.62 4.11 -3.31
CA SER A 42 -11.94 5.12 -2.30
C SER A 42 -13.43 5.47 -2.39
N LEU A 43 -14.24 4.85 -1.55
CA LEU A 43 -15.68 5.09 -1.43
C LEU A 43 -15.98 5.72 -0.07
N LYS A 44 -16.90 6.69 -0.04
CA LYS A 44 -17.44 7.22 1.21
C LYS A 44 -18.61 6.35 1.66
N ILE A 45 -18.57 5.92 2.92
CA ILE A 45 -19.61 5.14 3.58
C ILE A 45 -20.03 5.91 4.82
N ASP A 46 -21.33 5.96 5.11
CA ASP A 46 -21.86 6.56 6.32
C ASP A 46 -21.29 5.90 7.58
N SER A 47 -21.12 6.71 8.63
CA SER A 47 -20.43 6.27 9.85
C SER A 47 -21.23 5.22 10.63
N ASP A 48 -22.56 5.30 10.63
CA ASP A 48 -23.43 4.31 11.27
C ASP A 48 -23.37 2.96 10.55
N VAL A 49 -23.36 2.97 9.23
CA VAL A 49 -23.22 1.76 8.39
C VAL A 49 -21.88 1.10 8.66
N LEU A 50 -20.78 1.88 8.64
CA LEU A 50 -19.45 1.38 8.91
C LEU A 50 -19.32 0.83 10.34
N ALA A 51 -19.89 1.50 11.34
CA ALA A 51 -19.92 1.03 12.72
C ALA A 51 -20.71 -0.27 12.87
N HIS A 52 -21.85 -0.41 12.16
CA HIS A 52 -22.65 -1.63 12.15
C HIS A 52 -21.84 -2.84 11.68
N PHE A 53 -21.16 -2.72 10.53
CA PHE A 53 -20.35 -3.81 10.00
C PHE A 53 -19.10 -4.08 10.85
N GLN A 54 -18.50 -3.05 11.46
CA GLN A 54 -17.30 -3.21 12.30
C GLN A 54 -17.59 -3.84 13.68
N ALA A 55 -18.75 -3.57 14.28
CA ALA A 55 -19.16 -4.13 15.58
C ALA A 55 -19.16 -5.66 15.59
N ASP A 56 -19.37 -6.20 14.41
CA ASP A 56 -19.51 -7.60 14.06
C ASP A 56 -18.15 -8.33 13.99
N GLY A 57 -17.04 -7.59 14.07
CA GLY A 57 -15.68 -8.11 14.21
C GLY A 57 -14.89 -8.24 12.91
N PRO A 58 -13.80 -9.05 12.89
CA PRO A 58 -12.96 -9.22 11.71
C PRO A 58 -13.77 -9.70 10.50
N GLY A 59 -13.38 -9.27 9.29
CA GLY A 59 -14.10 -9.58 8.05
C GLY A 59 -15.28 -8.64 7.74
N TRP A 60 -15.42 -7.52 8.43
CA TRP A 60 -16.46 -6.52 8.15
C TRP A 60 -16.45 -6.00 6.70
N GLN A 61 -15.27 -5.91 6.07
CA GLN A 61 -15.14 -5.54 4.66
C GLN A 61 -15.67 -6.61 3.69
N GLU A 62 -15.56 -7.88 4.06
CA GLU A 62 -16.13 -9.00 3.29
C GLU A 62 -17.66 -8.95 3.36
N ARG A 63 -18.20 -8.72 4.56
CA ARG A 63 -19.64 -8.62 4.82
C ARG A 63 -20.29 -7.46 4.10
N ILE A 64 -19.71 -6.26 4.15
CA ILE A 64 -20.26 -5.12 3.42
C ILE A 64 -20.23 -5.36 1.91
N ASN A 65 -19.20 -6.02 1.38
CA ASN A 65 -19.13 -6.39 -0.03
C ASN A 65 -20.20 -7.45 -0.40
N ASP A 66 -20.48 -8.42 0.47
CA ASP A 66 -21.55 -9.39 0.27
C ASP A 66 -22.93 -8.73 0.23
N THR A 67 -23.20 -7.80 1.15
CA THR A 67 -24.44 -6.99 1.15
C THR A 67 -24.58 -6.19 -0.15
N LEU A 68 -23.50 -5.59 -0.65
CA LEU A 68 -23.50 -4.85 -1.93
C LEU A 68 -23.81 -5.79 -3.11
N ARG A 69 -23.25 -7.00 -3.13
CA ARG A 69 -23.57 -8.02 -4.16
C ARG A 69 -25.02 -8.48 -4.08
N ALA A 70 -25.54 -8.71 -2.87
CA ALA A 70 -26.94 -9.07 -2.68
C ALA A 70 -27.87 -7.97 -3.20
N ALA A 71 -27.56 -6.70 -2.94
CA ALA A 71 -28.34 -5.57 -3.44
C ALA A 71 -28.33 -5.45 -4.98
N MET A 72 -27.19 -5.76 -5.63
CA MET A 72 -27.10 -5.83 -7.10
C MET A 72 -28.05 -6.88 -7.68
N ASN A 73 -28.20 -8.02 -7.00
CA ASN A 73 -29.09 -9.11 -7.43
C ASN A 73 -30.58 -8.83 -7.17
N VAL A 74 -30.91 -7.91 -6.26
CA VAL A 74 -32.30 -7.53 -5.94
C VAL A 74 -32.87 -6.51 -6.93
N SER A 75 -32.00 -5.73 -7.59
CA SER A 75 -32.42 -4.62 -8.46
C SER A 75 -32.45 -4.98 -9.96
N ASN A 76 -32.55 -6.26 -10.30
CA ASN A 76 -32.61 -6.78 -11.67
C ASN A 76 -33.69 -7.85 -11.80
#